data_AF-A0A928P5M6-F1
#
_entry.id   AF-A0A928P5M6-F1
#
_cell.length_a   1.000
_cell.length_b   1.000
_cell.length_c   1.000
_cell.angle_alpha   90.00
_cell.angle_beta   90.00
_cell.angle_gamma   90.00
#
_symmetry.space_group_name_H-M   'P 1'
#
loop_
_entity.id
_entity.type
_entity.pdbx_description
1 polymer ?
#
loop_
_entity_poly.entity_id
_entity_poly.type
_entity_poly.pdbx_seq_one_letter_code
_entity_poly.pdbx_strand_id
1 'polypeptide(L)'
;MSNLRLSKTSITSYRGDVLPLYLTGEEIDRKADVKWSVTGDAVTVKEFRGDGECDFTFGVLVVFWKVGNATVTAEYMGEKFTCHVTSRPIKKADPEGKMNHYRGDFHDHLSHIHKKDLFAKREGDTQLDYINTLKKDNRLDFSVISDHACVTNNYDFFKGFVDDESSDPKNFVLFPGSESELGVKDTDRLGVLRRNSGEIVTVNVADFASTDSWKRYYEVLQSAPEPVAVFAHPQVLGFSTRGIWNFCYDVNNTPEMLHAIRGIEIGKGDRGPIGSKILSGIFLHEFVYSVALDAGFKVSPTSTSDCHGPDWGFDSWSGKTVIMAPEKTREAFLDALRNNRFYATESGNVKVEYKVNGKQAPTTLALTDTYKFHVEVSLFDKEKPDTMPVKCYVVSDYGKIVKTIKDCDLSSFDFEIYSDSARYFFLRFVDKTDKKTFSCPVWTGREFDKRDTTDYKAIDLSSATAFDIISGKDATSLIDSDPMNPWTSEGTESTVVIDLKKEEEISALGLSPVVIVRPVAPTADWDPTVDMAKLLYEYKVYGSLDGKEYTLLLDTSCRVFGGENIVRFGKTKCRYIKIEMLTNAGNYSEIDILQNMPFSVGNISLFNE
;
A
#
# COMPACT_ATOMS: atom_id res chain seq x y z
N MET A 1 -7.50 50.36 16.70
CA MET A 1 -8.47 49.54 15.95
C MET A 1 -7.75 48.24 15.70
N SER A 2 -8.26 47.14 16.25
CA SER A 2 -7.68 45.82 16.05
C SER A 2 -7.64 45.52 14.55
N ASN A 3 -6.49 45.17 13.99
CA ASN A 3 -6.34 44.76 12.58
C ASN A 3 -6.85 43.31 12.35
N LEU A 4 -7.84 42.88 13.14
CA LEU A 4 -8.37 41.52 13.10
C LEU A 4 -9.21 41.31 11.84
N ARG A 5 -8.96 40.21 11.15
CA ARG A 5 -9.72 39.78 9.97
C ARG A 5 -9.60 38.28 9.76
N LEU A 6 -10.56 37.69 9.06
CA LEU A 6 -10.37 36.32 8.54
C LEU A 6 -9.30 36.31 7.45
N SER A 7 -8.60 35.19 7.33
CA SER A 7 -7.65 34.94 6.25
C SER A 7 -8.30 35.07 4.87
N LYS A 8 -9.61 34.79 4.78
CA LYS A 8 -10.44 34.95 3.57
C LYS A 8 -11.84 35.44 3.92
N THR A 9 -12.34 36.40 3.16
CA THR A 9 -13.74 36.86 3.22
C THR A 9 -14.67 36.06 2.29
N SER A 10 -14.10 35.32 1.34
CA SER A 10 -14.84 34.39 0.49
C SER A 10 -13.96 33.22 0.03
N ILE A 11 -14.54 32.03 -0.09
CA ILE A 11 -13.90 30.83 -0.62
C ILE A 11 -14.79 30.24 -1.72
N THR A 12 -14.22 29.97 -2.90
CA THR A 12 -14.87 29.15 -3.92
C THR A 12 -14.03 27.91 -4.14
N SER A 13 -14.54 26.74 -3.77
CA SER A 13 -13.90 25.45 -4.02
C SER A 13 -14.91 24.38 -4.41
N TYR A 14 -14.53 23.11 -4.38
CA TYR A 14 -15.32 21.98 -4.85
C TYR A 14 -15.71 21.04 -3.71
N ARG A 15 -16.83 20.33 -3.90
CA ARG A 15 -17.21 19.21 -3.04
C ARG A 15 -16.06 18.20 -2.99
N GLY A 16 -15.61 17.85 -1.80
CA GLY A 16 -14.42 17.03 -1.61
C GLY A 16 -13.26 17.77 -0.95
N ASP A 17 -13.18 19.09 -1.09
CA ASP A 17 -12.02 19.86 -0.64
C ASP A 17 -12.01 20.09 0.88
N VAL A 18 -10.81 20.34 1.41
CA VAL A 18 -10.56 20.68 2.82
C VAL A 18 -9.57 21.83 2.86
N LEU A 19 -10.03 23.00 3.34
CA LEU A 19 -9.26 24.24 3.31
C LEU A 19 -9.19 24.89 4.71
N PRO A 20 -8.07 25.54 5.07
CA PRO A 20 -7.95 26.25 6.33
C PRO A 20 -8.69 27.60 6.26
N LEU A 21 -9.31 27.98 7.38
CA LEU A 21 -9.83 29.33 7.60
C LEU A 21 -9.48 29.76 9.02
N TYR A 22 -8.89 30.94 9.17
CA TYR A 22 -8.39 31.39 10.47
C TYR A 22 -8.45 32.90 10.62
N LEU A 23 -8.55 33.35 11.86
CA LEU A 23 -8.51 34.75 12.25
C LEU A 23 -7.04 35.19 12.36
N THR A 24 -6.71 36.36 11.80
CA THR A 24 -5.36 36.92 11.73
C THR A 24 -5.38 38.39 12.18
N GLY A 25 -4.34 38.81 12.90
CA GLY A 25 -4.13 40.17 13.41
C GLY A 25 -3.02 40.19 14.48
N GLU A 26 -2.46 41.37 14.79
CA GLU A 26 -1.34 41.50 15.74
C GLU A 26 -1.69 41.08 17.19
N GLU A 27 -2.97 41.06 17.55
CA GLU A 27 -3.45 40.82 18.92
C GLU A 27 -3.99 39.41 19.17
N ILE A 28 -3.99 38.51 18.17
CA ILE A 28 -4.62 37.20 18.32
C ILE A 28 -3.68 36.14 18.91
N ASP A 29 -3.95 35.77 20.15
CA ASP A 29 -3.32 34.62 20.82
C ASP A 29 -3.81 33.30 20.19
N ARG A 30 -2.94 32.29 20.08
CA ARG A 30 -3.33 30.92 19.68
C ARG A 30 -4.43 30.35 20.59
N LYS A 31 -4.43 30.74 21.86
CA LYS A 31 -5.45 30.38 22.86
C LYS A 31 -6.62 31.36 22.95
N ALA A 32 -6.76 32.30 22.02
CA ALA A 32 -7.96 33.10 21.86
C ALA A 32 -9.20 32.17 21.84
N ASP A 33 -10.31 32.55 22.49
CA ASP A 33 -11.57 31.80 22.44
C ASP A 33 -12.45 32.35 21.30
N VAL A 34 -12.17 31.89 20.09
CA VAL A 34 -12.95 32.17 18.88
C VAL A 34 -14.03 31.11 18.75
N LYS A 35 -15.28 31.56 18.59
CA LYS A 35 -16.43 30.69 18.38
C LYS A 35 -16.76 30.60 16.89
N TRP A 36 -16.83 29.39 16.37
CA TRP A 36 -17.15 29.15 14.96
C TRP A 36 -18.60 28.71 14.79
N SER A 37 -19.23 29.18 13.72
CA SER A 37 -20.56 28.76 13.33
C SER A 37 -20.70 28.73 11.82
N VAL A 38 -21.58 27.85 11.32
CA VAL A 38 -21.86 27.70 9.90
C VAL A 38 -23.35 27.91 9.65
N THR A 39 -23.68 28.73 8.66
CA THR A 39 -25.04 28.84 8.10
C THR A 39 -25.06 28.20 6.71
N GLY A 40 -26.01 27.30 6.47
CA GLY A 40 -26.05 26.44 5.28
C GLY A 40 -25.48 25.04 5.56
N ASP A 41 -25.66 24.11 4.62
CA ASP A 41 -25.28 22.70 4.77
C ASP A 41 -24.23 22.23 3.74
N ALA A 42 -23.68 23.17 2.95
CA ALA A 42 -22.66 22.87 1.95
C ALA A 42 -21.32 22.47 2.57
N VAL A 43 -21.00 23.01 3.75
CA VAL A 43 -19.74 22.78 4.46
C VAL A 43 -19.97 22.54 5.96
N THR A 44 -18.99 21.93 6.61
CA THR A 44 -18.83 21.95 8.07
C THR A 44 -17.48 22.54 8.42
N VAL A 45 -17.25 22.81 9.71
CA VAL A 45 -15.93 23.17 10.23
C VAL A 45 -15.43 22.10 11.20
N LYS A 46 -14.16 21.73 11.09
CA LYS A 46 -13.42 20.99 12.11
C LYS A 46 -12.70 22.00 12.98
N GLU A 47 -13.09 22.02 14.25
CA GLU A 47 -12.39 22.72 15.33
C GLU A 47 -11.35 21.79 15.98
N PHE A 48 -10.31 22.38 16.56
CA PHE A 48 -9.20 21.67 17.21
C PHE A 48 -9.19 21.93 18.72
N ARG A 49 -10.33 21.66 19.38
CA ARG A 49 -10.51 21.73 20.83
C ARG A 49 -10.43 20.31 21.43
N GLY A 50 -9.67 20.08 22.51
CA GLY A 50 -9.77 18.87 23.33
C GLY A 50 -8.50 18.07 23.63
N ASP A 51 -7.33 18.45 23.09
CA ASP A 51 -6.08 17.67 23.14
C ASP A 51 -4.94 18.34 23.96
N GLY A 52 -5.25 19.32 24.81
CA GLY A 52 -4.30 19.86 25.80
C GLY A 52 -3.48 21.06 25.31
N GLU A 53 -2.14 21.05 25.50
CA GLU A 53 -1.29 22.24 25.28
C GLU A 53 -1.24 22.75 23.81
N CYS A 54 -1.63 21.90 22.86
CA CYS A 54 -1.66 22.22 21.42
C CYS A 54 -3.05 22.63 20.91
N ASP A 55 -4.04 22.75 21.79
CA ASP A 55 -5.37 23.27 21.44
C ASP A 55 -5.27 24.72 20.97
N PHE A 56 -5.98 25.02 19.89
CA PHE A 56 -6.15 26.37 19.40
C PHE A 56 -7.57 26.54 18.87
N THR A 57 -8.07 27.77 18.92
CA THR A 57 -9.41 28.05 18.38
C THR A 57 -9.44 29.15 17.33
N PHE A 58 -8.30 29.83 17.10
CA PHE A 58 -8.21 30.90 16.10
C PHE A 58 -8.42 30.42 14.65
N GLY A 59 -8.41 29.12 14.38
CA GLY A 59 -8.56 28.53 13.04
C GLY A 59 -9.34 27.22 13.03
N VAL A 60 -9.87 26.89 11.86
CA VAL A 60 -10.65 25.68 11.56
C VAL A 60 -10.32 25.15 10.16
N LEU A 61 -10.57 23.86 9.93
CA LEU A 61 -10.68 23.34 8.56
C LEU A 61 -12.13 23.41 8.09
N VAL A 62 -12.36 24.02 6.94
CA VAL A 62 -13.65 24.05 6.25
C VAL A 62 -13.73 22.82 5.32
N VAL A 63 -14.69 21.94 5.58
CA VAL A 63 -14.86 20.66 4.86
C VAL A 63 -16.04 20.74 3.91
N PHE A 64 -15.82 20.48 2.61
CA PHE A 64 -16.81 20.71 1.56
C PHE A 64 -17.65 19.47 1.25
N TRP A 65 -18.82 19.33 1.89
CA TRP A 65 -19.68 18.14 1.82
C TRP A 65 -20.62 18.09 0.62
N LYS A 66 -21.20 19.24 0.26
CA LYS A 66 -22.23 19.34 -0.78
C LYS A 66 -21.97 20.52 -1.71
N VAL A 67 -22.52 20.45 -2.91
CA VAL A 67 -22.59 21.58 -3.83
C VAL A 67 -23.61 22.58 -3.28
N GLY A 68 -23.26 23.85 -3.19
CA GLY A 68 -24.11 24.89 -2.63
C GLY A 68 -23.33 26.04 -2.04
N ASN A 69 -24.03 26.89 -1.30
CA ASN A 69 -23.44 28.04 -0.61
C ASN A 69 -23.56 27.86 0.90
N ALA A 70 -22.58 28.37 1.63
CA ALA A 70 -22.60 28.46 3.09
C ALA A 70 -21.92 29.75 3.54
N THR A 71 -22.08 30.10 4.81
CA THR A 71 -21.32 31.19 5.44
C THR A 71 -20.71 30.66 6.73
N VAL A 72 -19.38 30.77 6.83
CA VAL A 72 -18.63 30.43 8.05
C VAL A 72 -18.38 31.73 8.81
N THR A 73 -18.71 31.76 10.09
CA THR A 73 -18.57 32.94 10.95
C THR A 73 -17.67 32.64 12.13
N ALA A 74 -16.65 33.47 12.32
CA ALA A 74 -15.84 33.53 13.54
C ALA A 74 -16.33 34.68 14.42
N GLU A 75 -16.62 34.39 15.68
CA GLU A 75 -16.94 35.40 16.69
C GLU A 75 -15.81 35.46 17.73
N TYR A 76 -15.25 36.65 17.93
CA TYR A 76 -14.18 36.89 18.89
C TYR A 76 -14.35 38.25 19.55
N MET A 77 -14.31 38.28 20.89
CA MET A 77 -14.53 39.50 21.70
C MET A 77 -15.82 40.29 21.33
N GLY A 78 -16.86 39.59 20.87
CA GLY A 78 -18.14 40.19 20.45
C GLY A 78 -18.16 40.73 19.02
N GLU A 79 -17.02 40.72 18.32
CA GLU A 79 -16.93 41.04 16.89
C GLU A 79 -17.15 39.79 16.04
N LYS A 80 -17.84 39.94 14.90
CA LYS A 80 -18.15 38.85 13.97
C LYS A 80 -17.44 39.06 12.63
N PHE A 81 -16.72 38.03 12.20
CA PHE A 81 -16.05 37.97 10.91
C PHE A 81 -16.66 36.86 10.09
N THR A 82 -17.00 37.14 8.83
CA THR A 82 -17.72 36.18 7.97
C THR A 82 -16.93 35.85 6.72
N CYS A 83 -17.01 34.58 6.32
CA CYS A 83 -16.48 34.07 5.07
C CYS A 83 -17.63 33.43 4.27
N HIS A 84 -17.89 33.96 3.07
CA HIS A 84 -18.87 33.36 2.16
C HIS A 84 -18.25 32.21 1.38
N VAL A 85 -18.84 31.03 1.48
CA VAL A 85 -18.32 29.82 0.86
C VAL A 85 -19.23 29.39 -0.28
N THR A 86 -18.65 29.15 -1.45
CA THR A 86 -19.29 28.53 -2.62
C THR A 86 -18.62 27.19 -2.89
N SER A 87 -19.39 26.12 -2.84
CA SER A 87 -18.98 24.75 -3.16
C SER A 87 -19.57 24.35 -4.49
N ARG A 88 -18.72 24.11 -5.50
CA ARG A 88 -19.11 23.61 -6.82
C ARG A 88 -18.87 22.10 -6.96
N PRO A 89 -19.38 21.44 -8.01
CA PRO A 89 -18.96 20.08 -8.32
C PRO A 89 -17.44 19.98 -8.53
N ILE A 90 -16.85 18.85 -8.15
CA ILE A 90 -15.47 18.48 -8.52
C ILE A 90 -15.38 18.29 -10.03
N LYS A 91 -14.31 18.80 -10.64
CA LYS A 91 -13.98 18.55 -12.04
C LYS A 91 -13.44 17.13 -12.16
N LYS A 92 -14.04 16.34 -13.04
CA LYS A 92 -13.58 14.99 -13.38
C LYS A 92 -12.83 15.03 -14.69
N ALA A 93 -11.66 14.40 -14.73
CA ALA A 93 -10.94 14.22 -15.97
C ALA A 93 -11.66 13.21 -16.87
N ASP A 94 -11.60 13.41 -18.20
CA ASP A 94 -11.97 12.38 -19.16
C ASP A 94 -10.96 11.24 -19.08
N PRO A 95 -11.35 10.00 -18.72
CA PRO A 95 -10.42 8.88 -18.64
C PRO A 95 -9.71 8.56 -19.96
N GLU A 96 -10.31 8.91 -21.10
CA GLU A 96 -9.72 8.71 -22.44
C GLU A 96 -9.00 9.96 -22.95
N GLY A 97 -9.05 11.05 -22.18
CA GLY A 97 -8.35 12.29 -22.47
C GLY A 97 -6.85 12.18 -22.26
N LYS A 98 -6.10 13.12 -22.83
CA LYS A 98 -4.65 13.20 -22.61
C LYS A 98 -4.34 13.49 -21.14
N MET A 99 -3.50 12.64 -20.54
CA MET A 99 -2.95 12.86 -19.22
C MET A 99 -1.50 13.35 -19.31
N ASN A 100 -1.09 14.17 -18.35
CA ASN A 100 0.31 14.45 -18.09
C ASN A 100 0.76 13.60 -16.90
N HIS A 101 2.07 13.36 -16.82
CA HIS A 101 2.69 12.59 -15.74
C HIS A 101 3.37 13.54 -14.76
N TYR A 102 3.01 13.46 -13.49
CA TYR A 102 3.54 14.31 -12.42
C TYR A 102 4.22 13.44 -11.36
N ARG A 103 5.50 13.69 -11.08
CA ARG A 103 6.28 12.88 -10.13
C ARG A 103 6.25 13.49 -8.76
N GLY A 104 6.08 12.69 -7.73
CA GLY A 104 6.12 13.18 -6.35
C GLY A 104 6.51 12.11 -5.36
N ASP A 105 6.78 12.56 -4.15
CA ASP A 105 6.93 11.69 -2.99
C ASP A 105 5.57 11.61 -2.27
N PHE A 106 5.10 10.41 -1.99
CA PHE A 106 3.79 10.23 -1.36
C PHE A 106 3.90 10.05 0.16
N HIS A 107 5.12 9.96 0.69
CA HIS A 107 5.34 9.64 2.09
C HIS A 107 6.67 10.23 2.57
N ASP A 108 6.61 11.41 3.19
CA ASP A 108 7.74 12.09 3.82
C ASP A 108 7.40 12.48 5.26
N HIS A 109 8.43 12.51 6.12
CA HIS A 109 8.31 12.97 7.51
C HIS A 109 9.14 14.22 7.76
N LEU A 110 8.55 15.12 8.52
CA LEU A 110 9.07 16.40 9.00
C LEU A 110 9.44 16.33 10.48
N SER A 111 9.01 15.28 11.19
CA SER A 111 9.37 14.98 12.59
C SER A 111 9.57 13.47 12.79
N HIS A 112 10.25 13.06 13.88
CA HIS A 112 10.49 11.63 14.10
C HIS A 112 10.59 11.19 15.57
N ILE A 113 9.97 10.06 15.89
CA ILE A 113 10.00 9.39 17.19
C ILE A 113 11.34 8.71 17.53
N HIS A 114 12.09 8.20 16.53
CA HIS A 114 13.33 7.43 16.77
C HIS A 114 14.63 8.20 16.50
N LYS A 115 14.55 9.44 15.98
CA LYS A 115 15.69 10.34 15.72
C LYS A 115 15.43 11.72 16.34
N LYS A 116 14.90 11.76 17.57
CA LYS A 116 14.60 13.00 18.30
C LYS A 116 15.79 13.97 18.31
N ASP A 117 17.01 13.47 18.42
CA ASP A 117 18.24 14.29 18.45
C ASP A 117 18.57 14.98 17.12
N LEU A 118 18.12 14.42 15.99
CA LEU A 118 18.36 14.96 14.64
C LEU A 118 17.43 16.15 14.36
N PHE A 119 16.20 16.08 14.87
CA PHE A 119 15.20 17.15 14.76
C PHE A 119 15.26 18.16 15.91
N ALA A 120 15.65 17.76 17.13
CA ALA A 120 15.76 18.64 18.30
C ALA A 120 16.85 19.71 18.18
N LYS A 121 17.78 19.57 17.22
CA LYS A 121 18.84 20.55 16.96
C LYS A 121 18.48 21.60 15.92
N ARG A 122 17.31 21.50 15.28
CA ARG A 122 16.87 22.49 14.29
C ARG A 122 16.18 23.66 14.98
N GLU A 123 16.76 24.84 14.78
CA GLU A 123 16.09 26.12 15.04
C GLU A 123 15.34 26.51 13.77
N GLY A 124 14.01 26.70 13.82
CA GLY A 124 13.22 27.20 12.69
C GLY A 124 11.94 26.41 12.35
N ASP A 125 11.26 26.83 11.29
CA ASP A 125 10.04 26.20 10.77
C ASP A 125 10.39 25.06 9.81
N THR A 126 10.39 23.84 10.32
CA THR A 126 10.81 22.63 9.57
C THR A 126 9.95 22.36 8.34
N GLN A 127 8.67 22.73 8.40
CA GLN A 127 7.75 22.56 7.26
C GLN A 127 8.06 23.55 6.15
N LEU A 128 8.41 24.79 6.51
CA LEU A 128 8.87 25.77 5.54
C LEU A 128 10.20 25.35 4.90
N ASP A 129 11.14 24.81 5.69
CA ASP A 129 12.40 24.27 5.19
C ASP A 129 12.18 23.12 4.20
N TYR A 130 11.26 22.21 4.51
CA TYR A 130 10.84 21.12 3.64
C TYR A 130 10.34 21.65 2.29
N ILE A 131 9.35 22.55 2.31
CA ILE A 131 8.76 23.14 1.11
C ILE A 131 9.83 23.86 0.28
N ASN A 132 10.70 24.64 0.92
CA ASN A 132 11.79 25.35 0.24
C ASN A 132 12.81 24.40 -0.38
N THR A 133 13.11 23.28 0.30
CA THR A 133 14.02 22.24 -0.21
C THR A 133 13.44 21.62 -1.49
N LEU A 134 12.17 21.23 -1.48
CA LEU A 134 11.50 20.64 -2.65
C LEU A 134 11.38 21.63 -3.81
N LYS A 135 11.05 22.88 -3.53
CA LYS A 135 11.01 23.95 -4.55
C LYS A 135 12.37 24.19 -5.18
N LYS A 136 13.44 24.16 -4.38
CA LYS A 136 14.82 24.31 -4.86
C LYS A 136 15.26 23.09 -5.68
N ASP A 137 14.84 21.90 -5.28
CA ASP A 137 15.09 20.65 -6.00
C ASP A 137 14.45 20.66 -7.40
N ASN A 138 13.21 21.18 -7.51
CA ASN A 138 12.48 21.39 -8.77
C ASN A 138 12.37 20.13 -9.67
N ARG A 139 12.48 18.94 -9.07
CA ARG A 139 12.33 17.64 -9.74
C ARG A 139 11.01 16.95 -9.41
N LEU A 140 10.30 17.42 -8.38
CA LEU A 140 9.01 16.91 -7.94
C LEU A 140 7.90 17.92 -8.26
N ASP A 141 6.77 17.39 -8.72
CA ASP A 141 5.54 18.13 -9.00
C ASP A 141 4.60 18.18 -7.79
N PHE A 142 4.70 17.21 -6.88
CA PHE A 142 3.95 17.18 -5.64
C PHE A 142 4.72 16.49 -4.51
N SER A 143 4.28 16.71 -3.28
CA SER A 143 4.62 15.84 -2.16
C SER A 143 3.54 15.80 -1.08
N VAL A 144 3.61 14.81 -0.20
CA VAL A 144 2.71 14.63 0.94
C VAL A 144 3.47 14.86 2.25
N ILE A 145 2.94 15.73 3.11
CA ILE A 145 3.35 15.78 4.52
C ILE A 145 2.59 14.68 5.24
N SER A 146 3.31 13.74 5.82
CA SER A 146 2.76 12.52 6.39
C SER A 146 3.48 12.14 7.68
N ASP A 147 3.59 13.09 8.61
CA ASP A 147 4.11 12.79 9.93
C ASP A 147 3.25 11.73 10.63
N HIS A 148 3.93 10.89 11.41
CA HIS A 148 3.33 9.92 12.31
C HIS A 148 2.26 10.59 13.19
N ALA A 149 1.04 10.06 13.18
CA ALA A 149 -0.07 10.57 13.97
C ALA A 149 0.22 10.58 15.48
N CYS A 150 1.10 9.71 15.98
CA CYS A 150 1.47 9.66 17.40
C CYS A 150 2.38 10.82 17.87
N VAL A 151 2.97 11.58 16.95
CA VAL A 151 3.78 12.79 17.25
C VAL A 151 3.27 14.05 16.59
N THR A 152 2.35 13.91 15.64
CA THR A 152 1.64 15.04 15.05
C THR A 152 0.70 15.64 16.08
N ASN A 153 0.71 16.96 16.23
CA ASN A 153 -0.30 17.69 16.99
C ASN A 153 -1.24 18.45 16.05
N ASN A 154 -2.39 18.86 16.58
CA ASN A 154 -3.43 19.56 15.81
C ASN A 154 -2.94 20.84 15.12
N TYR A 155 -2.04 21.59 15.75
CA TYR A 155 -1.52 22.83 15.18
C TYR A 155 -0.63 22.55 13.96
N ASP A 156 0.28 21.58 14.05
CA ASP A 156 1.17 21.22 12.94
C ASP A 156 0.37 20.62 11.77
N PHE A 157 -0.62 19.77 12.07
CA PHE A 157 -1.54 19.26 11.06
C PHE A 157 -2.30 20.39 10.34
N PHE A 158 -2.88 21.34 11.10
CA PHE A 158 -3.56 22.50 10.55
C PHE A 158 -2.62 23.41 9.73
N LYS A 159 -1.39 23.63 10.22
CA LYS A 159 -0.36 24.39 9.53
C LYS A 159 0.01 23.76 8.18
N GLY A 160 0.00 22.42 8.09
CA GLY A 160 -0.07 21.64 6.84
C GLY A 160 -0.87 22.32 5.73
N PHE A 161 -2.13 22.61 6.04
CA PHE A 161 -3.09 23.21 5.11
C PHE A 161 -2.79 24.68 4.84
N VAL A 162 -2.37 25.44 5.84
CA VAL A 162 -2.01 26.86 5.68
C VAL A 162 -0.83 27.01 4.71
N ASP A 163 0.17 26.14 4.84
CA ASP A 163 1.37 26.20 4.01
C ASP A 163 1.09 25.73 2.57
N ASP A 164 0.22 24.72 2.37
CA ASP A 164 -0.23 24.33 1.03
C ASP A 164 -0.83 25.51 0.26
N GLU A 165 -1.72 26.29 0.90
CA GLU A 165 -2.31 27.48 0.27
C GLU A 165 -1.26 28.52 -0.18
N SER A 166 -0.08 28.52 0.45
CA SER A 166 1.03 29.42 0.12
C SER A 166 2.01 28.86 -0.92
N SER A 167 1.89 27.57 -1.28
CA SER A 167 2.92 26.84 -2.02
C SER A 167 3.02 27.17 -3.53
N ASP A 168 2.02 27.84 -4.11
CA ASP A 168 1.77 28.08 -5.55
C ASP A 168 1.75 26.78 -6.39
N PRO A 169 0.55 26.28 -6.74
CA PRO A 169 0.39 25.01 -7.46
C PRO A 169 1.00 25.01 -8.87
N LYS A 170 1.32 26.17 -9.45
CA LYS A 170 2.04 26.23 -10.73
C LYS A 170 3.42 25.60 -10.65
N ASN A 171 4.05 25.66 -9.47
CA ASN A 171 5.37 25.12 -9.24
C ASN A 171 5.26 23.72 -8.62
N PHE A 172 4.45 23.57 -7.58
CA PHE A 172 4.45 22.38 -6.74
C PHE A 172 3.11 22.25 -5.99
N VAL A 173 2.58 21.04 -5.84
CA VAL A 173 1.36 20.76 -5.07
C VAL A 173 1.72 20.06 -3.75
N LEU A 174 1.34 20.65 -2.63
CA LEU A 174 1.54 20.06 -1.31
C LEU A 174 0.25 19.38 -0.83
N PHE A 175 0.35 18.13 -0.39
CA PHE A 175 -0.76 17.45 0.26
C PHE A 175 -0.54 17.43 1.78
N PRO A 176 -1.34 18.18 2.55
CA PRO A 176 -1.39 17.98 3.98
C PRO A 176 -2.07 16.64 4.27
N GLY A 177 -1.36 15.76 4.97
CA GLY A 177 -1.82 14.46 5.37
C GLY A 177 -1.26 14.08 6.74
N SER A 178 -1.32 12.79 7.02
CA SER A 178 -0.69 12.18 8.19
C SER A 178 -0.49 10.70 7.88
N GLU A 179 0.58 10.13 8.42
CA GLU A 179 0.70 8.69 8.55
C GLU A 179 -0.07 8.26 9.81
N SER A 180 -1.35 7.89 9.63
CA SER A 180 -2.20 7.43 10.71
C SER A 180 -1.81 6.01 11.12
N GLU A 181 -1.66 5.76 12.42
CA GLU A 181 -1.30 4.44 12.92
C GLU A 181 -2.52 3.69 13.43
N LEU A 182 -2.66 2.44 12.97
CA LEU A 182 -3.63 1.49 13.49
C LEU A 182 -2.89 0.40 14.30
N GLY A 183 -3.40 0.05 15.48
CA GLY A 183 -2.76 -0.80 16.49
C GLY A 183 -3.50 -2.11 16.84
N VAL A 184 -4.47 -2.52 16.03
CA VAL A 184 -5.32 -3.72 16.25
C VAL A 184 -4.50 -5.01 16.33
N LYS A 185 -4.71 -5.77 17.41
CA LYS A 185 -4.10 -7.10 17.60
C LYS A 185 -5.17 -8.16 17.59
N ASP A 186 -4.88 -9.30 16.98
CA ASP A 186 -5.68 -10.51 17.11
C ASP A 186 -4.79 -11.75 17.21
N THR A 187 -5.40 -12.92 17.27
CA THR A 187 -4.71 -14.20 17.34
C THR A 187 -5.29 -15.10 16.25
N ASP A 188 -4.44 -15.76 15.48
CA ASP A 188 -4.91 -16.73 14.49
C ASP A 188 -5.41 -18.04 15.16
N ARG A 189 -5.88 -18.99 14.33
CA ARG A 189 -6.40 -20.28 14.80
C ARG A 189 -5.36 -21.12 15.53
N LEU A 190 -4.07 -20.86 15.30
CA LEU A 190 -2.95 -21.57 15.92
C LEU A 190 -2.48 -20.91 17.22
N GLY A 191 -3.14 -19.83 17.67
CA GLY A 191 -2.74 -19.12 18.88
C GLY A 191 -1.60 -18.12 18.65
N VAL A 192 -1.20 -17.86 17.40
CA VAL A 192 -0.12 -16.93 17.07
C VAL A 192 -0.68 -15.50 17.08
N LEU A 193 -0.08 -14.63 17.91
CA LEU A 193 -0.43 -13.21 17.98
C LEU A 193 -0.10 -12.51 16.66
N ARG A 194 -1.07 -11.87 16.03
CA ARG A 194 -0.89 -11.03 14.85
C ARG A 194 -1.15 -9.57 15.19
N ARG A 195 -0.35 -8.68 14.62
CA ARG A 195 -0.67 -7.26 14.54
C ARG A 195 -1.33 -6.99 13.20
N ASN A 196 -2.65 -6.96 13.17
CA ASN A 196 -3.43 -6.69 11.96
C ASN A 196 -3.61 -5.18 11.77
N SER A 197 -2.49 -4.47 11.82
CA SER A 197 -2.46 -3.05 12.08
C SER A 197 -1.09 -2.47 11.72
N GLY A 198 -1.05 -1.21 11.32
CA GLY A 198 0.13 -0.55 10.79
C GLY A 198 -0.20 0.84 10.30
N GLU A 199 0.70 1.39 9.50
CA GLU A 199 0.66 2.79 9.08
C GLU A 199 -0.09 2.96 7.75
N ILE A 200 -0.90 4.02 7.68
CA ILE A 200 -1.69 4.36 6.49
C ILE A 200 -1.58 5.86 6.26
N VAL A 201 -0.97 6.25 5.15
CA VAL A 201 -0.90 7.65 4.73
C VAL A 201 -2.29 8.08 4.29
N THR A 202 -2.84 9.08 4.98
CA THR A 202 -4.14 9.68 4.67
C THR A 202 -3.95 11.10 4.17
N VAL A 203 -4.57 11.43 3.04
CA VAL A 203 -4.65 12.79 2.50
C VAL A 203 -6.10 13.18 2.23
N ASN A 204 -6.36 14.49 2.20
CA ASN A 204 -7.69 15.04 2.03
C ASN A 204 -8.69 14.57 3.11
N VAL A 205 -8.19 14.48 4.34
CA VAL A 205 -8.95 14.23 5.58
C VAL A 205 -8.89 15.48 6.47
N ALA A 206 -9.83 15.63 7.38
CA ALA A 206 -9.88 16.72 8.35
C ALA A 206 -9.48 16.27 9.77
N ASP A 207 -8.97 15.05 9.92
CA ASP A 207 -8.56 14.46 11.18
C ASP A 207 -7.44 13.44 10.94
N PHE A 208 -6.76 13.03 11.99
CA PHE A 208 -5.76 11.95 11.99
C PHE A 208 -5.91 11.12 13.27
N ALA A 209 -5.36 9.91 13.31
CA ALA A 209 -5.41 9.10 14.53
C ALA A 209 -4.23 8.13 14.66
N SER A 210 -3.78 8.00 15.91
CA SER A 210 -3.06 6.84 16.43
C SER A 210 -4.04 6.04 17.28
N THR A 211 -4.48 4.86 16.81
CA THR A 211 -5.59 4.14 17.45
C THR A 211 -5.46 2.63 17.33
N ASP A 212 -6.00 1.88 18.28
CA ASP A 212 -6.20 0.42 18.18
C ASP A 212 -7.64 0.05 17.77
N SER A 213 -8.41 1.02 17.24
CA SER A 213 -9.81 0.87 16.89
C SER A 213 -10.08 1.14 15.41
N TRP A 214 -10.52 0.12 14.68
CA TRP A 214 -11.05 0.27 13.32
C TRP A 214 -12.14 1.33 13.22
N LYS A 215 -12.99 1.43 14.25
CA LYS A 215 -14.06 2.44 14.28
C LYS A 215 -13.49 3.86 14.26
N ARG A 216 -12.53 4.17 15.13
CA ARG A 216 -11.89 5.50 15.17
C ARG A 216 -11.15 5.79 13.86
N TYR A 217 -10.50 4.77 13.30
CA TYR A 217 -9.84 4.91 12.01
C TYR A 217 -10.85 5.23 10.88
N TYR A 218 -12.03 4.60 10.87
CA TYR A 218 -13.08 4.94 9.89
C TYR A 218 -13.65 6.34 10.09
N GLU A 219 -13.78 6.81 11.34
CA GLU A 219 -14.20 8.19 11.62
C GLU A 219 -13.19 9.21 11.04
N VAL A 220 -11.89 8.92 11.10
CA VAL A 220 -10.85 9.74 10.46
C VAL A 220 -11.02 9.77 8.94
N LEU A 221 -11.17 8.62 8.30
CA LEU A 221 -11.41 8.57 6.85
C LEU A 221 -12.70 9.31 6.47
N GLN A 222 -13.75 9.20 7.29
CA GLN A 222 -15.03 9.87 7.06
C GLN A 222 -15.05 11.33 7.56
N SER A 223 -13.92 11.91 7.97
CA SER A 223 -13.85 13.33 8.34
C SER A 223 -13.99 14.28 7.15
N ALA A 224 -13.89 13.74 5.93
CA ALA A 224 -14.12 14.43 4.67
C ALA A 224 -14.84 13.49 3.67
N PRO A 225 -15.55 14.00 2.65
CA PRO A 225 -16.32 13.16 1.73
C PRO A 225 -15.50 12.43 0.67
N GLU A 226 -14.26 12.86 0.42
CA GLU A 226 -13.39 12.31 -0.64
C GLU A 226 -11.97 12.00 -0.10
N PRO A 227 -11.83 11.22 0.99
CA PRO A 227 -10.54 10.92 1.60
C PRO A 227 -9.70 10.03 0.67
N VAL A 228 -8.38 10.15 0.66
CA VAL A 228 -7.50 9.17 0.00
C VAL A 228 -6.59 8.55 1.04
N ALA A 229 -6.56 7.22 1.08
CA ALA A 229 -5.67 6.45 1.93
C ALA A 229 -4.75 5.54 1.10
N VAL A 230 -3.51 5.41 1.55
CA VAL A 230 -2.46 4.57 0.96
C VAL A 230 -1.83 3.75 2.07
N PHE A 231 -1.83 2.42 1.94
CA PHE A 231 -1.12 1.56 2.88
C PHE A 231 0.38 1.93 2.85
N ALA A 232 0.91 2.36 3.99
CA ALA A 232 2.30 2.76 4.13
C ALA A 232 3.14 1.51 4.43
N HIS A 233 4.23 1.36 3.67
CA HIS A 233 5.22 0.27 3.76
C HIS A 233 4.67 -1.07 4.31
N PRO A 234 3.61 -1.63 3.72
CA PRO A 234 3.00 -2.87 4.18
C PRO A 234 3.91 -4.09 4.00
N GLN A 235 3.81 -5.06 4.89
CA GLN A 235 4.59 -6.29 4.88
C GLN A 235 3.68 -7.54 4.90
N VAL A 236 4.15 -8.62 4.28
CA VAL A 236 3.47 -9.94 4.32
C VAL A 236 4.06 -10.88 5.39
N LEU A 237 5.07 -10.43 6.15
CA LEU A 237 5.64 -11.20 7.27
C LEU A 237 4.89 -10.92 8.55
N GLY A 238 4.76 -11.91 9.43
CA GLY A 238 3.90 -11.87 10.62
C GLY A 238 4.54 -11.30 11.85
N PHE A 239 5.68 -10.61 11.73
CA PHE A 239 6.31 -10.04 12.91
C PHE A 239 5.42 -8.98 13.52
N SER A 240 5.36 -8.98 14.85
CA SER A 240 5.02 -7.77 15.58
C SER A 240 6.20 -6.80 15.55
N THR A 241 6.61 -6.30 14.39
CA THR A 241 7.41 -5.07 14.39
C THR A 241 6.53 -3.95 14.95
N ARG A 242 7.11 -3.05 15.76
CA ARG A 242 6.41 -1.81 16.11
C ARG A 242 6.38 -0.97 14.83
N GLY A 243 5.20 -0.63 14.33
CA GLY A 243 4.99 0.36 13.26
C GLY A 243 4.55 -0.19 11.90
N ILE A 244 4.74 -1.47 11.60
CA ILE A 244 4.58 -1.96 10.21
C ILE A 244 3.33 -2.82 10.06
N TRP A 245 2.59 -2.62 8.97
CA TRP A 245 1.36 -3.34 8.67
C TRP A 245 1.65 -4.79 8.26
N ASN A 246 1.17 -5.76 9.02
CA ASN A 246 1.06 -7.12 8.49
C ASN A 246 -0.23 -7.16 7.65
N PHE A 247 -0.06 -7.11 6.33
CA PHE A 247 -1.15 -7.32 5.37
C PHE A 247 -1.64 -8.76 5.53
N CYS A 248 -2.56 -8.97 6.46
CA CYS A 248 -3.31 -10.21 6.54
C CYS A 248 -4.55 -10.07 5.62
N TYR A 249 -4.90 -11.15 4.95
CA TYR A 249 -6.15 -11.27 4.18
C TYR A 249 -7.42 -11.09 5.03
N ASP A 250 -7.28 -10.97 6.35
CA ASP A 250 -8.36 -10.95 7.33
C ASP A 250 -8.95 -9.57 7.62
N VAL A 251 -8.54 -8.52 6.87
CA VAL A 251 -9.16 -7.21 7.00
C VAL A 251 -10.68 -7.33 6.78
N ASN A 252 -11.44 -6.78 7.74
CA ASN A 252 -12.83 -6.45 7.54
C ASN A 252 -12.89 -5.38 6.45
N ASN A 253 -12.88 -5.81 5.18
CA ASN A 253 -13.00 -4.97 3.99
C ASN A 253 -14.40 -4.36 3.97
N THR A 254 -14.60 -3.37 4.83
CA THR A 254 -15.84 -2.62 4.85
C THR A 254 -15.94 -1.82 3.55
N PRO A 255 -17.15 -1.57 3.03
CA PRO A 255 -17.33 -0.70 1.88
C PRO A 255 -16.62 0.66 2.04
N GLU A 256 -16.52 1.16 3.26
CA GLU A 256 -15.81 2.38 3.62
C GLU A 256 -14.30 2.27 3.34
N MET A 257 -13.64 1.19 3.75
CA MET A 257 -12.22 0.95 3.45
C MET A 257 -11.97 0.79 1.96
N LEU A 258 -12.78 -0.03 1.29
CA LEU A 258 -12.67 -0.25 -0.16
C LEU A 258 -12.92 1.05 -0.94
N HIS A 259 -13.69 1.98 -0.38
CA HIS A 259 -13.88 3.31 -0.97
C HIS A 259 -12.72 4.26 -0.68
N ALA A 260 -12.14 4.26 0.51
CA ALA A 260 -11.11 5.23 0.90
C ALA A 260 -9.68 4.84 0.50
N ILE A 261 -9.36 3.55 0.48
CA ILE A 261 -8.02 3.07 0.15
C ILE A 261 -7.87 2.98 -1.37
N ARG A 262 -6.85 3.65 -1.89
CA ARG A 262 -6.54 3.71 -3.34
C ARG A 262 -5.10 3.39 -3.66
N GLY A 263 -4.20 3.51 -2.70
CA GLY A 263 -2.78 3.21 -2.92
C GLY A 263 -2.27 2.10 -2.03
N ILE A 264 -1.17 1.50 -2.46
CA ILE A 264 -0.35 0.63 -1.64
C ILE A 264 1.13 0.91 -1.93
N GLU A 265 1.91 1.13 -0.87
CA GLU A 265 3.33 1.40 -1.01
C GLU A 265 4.09 0.12 -1.31
N ILE A 266 4.75 0.11 -2.47
CA ILE A 266 5.48 -1.04 -2.98
C ILE A 266 7.01 -0.83 -3.00
N GLY A 267 7.49 0.38 -2.73
CA GLY A 267 8.91 0.69 -2.64
C GLY A 267 9.17 1.87 -1.71
N LYS A 268 9.99 1.64 -0.68
CA LYS A 268 10.29 2.55 0.45
C LYS A 268 11.78 2.94 0.48
N GLY A 269 12.08 4.20 0.80
CA GLY A 269 13.43 4.78 0.71
C GLY A 269 14.25 4.92 2.00
N ASP A 270 13.70 4.92 3.23
CA ASP A 270 14.52 5.21 4.43
C ASP A 270 15.44 4.04 4.81
N ARG A 271 16.75 4.35 4.78
CA ARG A 271 17.89 3.46 4.87
C ARG A 271 18.55 3.65 6.23
N GLY A 272 18.25 2.73 7.16
CA GLY A 272 19.12 2.45 8.30
C GLY A 272 20.50 1.88 7.87
N PRO A 273 21.42 1.64 8.82
CA PRO A 273 22.75 1.14 8.52
C PRO A 273 22.77 -0.23 7.81
N ILE A 274 23.96 -0.54 7.29
CA ILE A 274 24.28 -1.30 6.07
C ILE A 274 23.74 -2.75 5.98
N GLY A 275 23.30 -3.36 7.08
CA GLY A 275 22.70 -4.71 7.08
C GLY A 275 21.19 -4.76 6.76
N SER A 276 20.50 -3.62 6.77
CA SER A 276 19.06 -3.52 6.42
C SER A 276 18.79 -3.25 4.93
N LYS A 277 19.87 -3.20 4.12
CA LYS A 277 19.90 -2.55 2.81
C LYS A 277 19.29 -3.31 1.64
N ILE A 278 18.94 -4.59 1.79
CA ILE A 278 18.53 -5.44 0.64
C ILE A 278 17.06 -5.92 0.75
N LEU A 279 16.34 -5.59 1.82
CA LEU A 279 15.61 -6.66 2.47
C LEU A 279 14.13 -6.50 2.77
N SER A 280 13.78 -5.54 3.62
CA SER A 280 12.39 -5.41 4.05
C SER A 280 11.58 -4.67 3.00
N GLY A 281 12.18 -3.75 2.24
CA GLY A 281 11.52 -2.72 1.42
C GLY A 281 11.22 -3.03 -0.05
N ILE A 282 11.97 -3.94 -0.70
CA ILE A 282 11.87 -4.15 -2.17
C ILE A 282 11.23 -5.50 -2.51
N PHE A 283 11.51 -6.51 -1.70
CA PHE A 283 11.18 -7.89 -2.03
C PHE A 283 9.75 -8.29 -1.64
N LEU A 284 9.28 -7.87 -0.47
CA LEU A 284 7.94 -8.20 0.02
C LEU A 284 6.86 -7.19 -0.36
N HIS A 285 7.26 -5.93 -0.55
CA HIS A 285 6.38 -4.84 -0.92
C HIS A 285 5.86 -4.98 -2.36
N GLU A 286 6.47 -5.84 -3.17
CA GLU A 286 5.88 -6.26 -4.43
C GLU A 286 4.69 -7.21 -4.21
N PHE A 287 4.83 -8.20 -3.32
CA PHE A 287 3.79 -9.22 -3.10
C PHE A 287 2.48 -8.64 -2.56
N VAL A 288 2.58 -7.69 -1.61
CA VAL A 288 1.43 -6.98 -1.04
C VAL A 288 0.53 -6.34 -2.11
N TYR A 289 1.07 -5.94 -3.27
CA TYR A 289 0.25 -5.34 -4.31
C TYR A 289 -0.73 -6.34 -4.91
N SER A 290 -0.23 -7.50 -5.36
CA SER A 290 -1.08 -8.58 -5.85
C SER A 290 -2.05 -9.07 -4.76
N VAL A 291 -1.58 -9.19 -3.53
CA VAL A 291 -2.37 -9.59 -2.36
C VAL A 291 -3.55 -8.62 -2.12
N ALA A 292 -3.32 -7.31 -2.21
CA ALA A 292 -4.37 -6.32 -2.09
C ALA A 292 -5.40 -6.44 -3.21
N LEU A 293 -4.93 -6.59 -4.45
CA LEU A 293 -5.80 -6.76 -5.62
C LEU A 293 -6.64 -8.03 -5.50
N ASP A 294 -6.04 -9.17 -5.14
CA ASP A 294 -6.73 -10.45 -4.93
C ASP A 294 -7.78 -10.39 -3.81
N ALA A 295 -7.55 -9.56 -2.77
CA ALA A 295 -8.51 -9.29 -1.70
C ALA A 295 -9.65 -8.34 -2.12
N GLY A 296 -9.68 -7.92 -3.40
CA GLY A 296 -10.73 -7.09 -3.99
C GLY A 296 -10.50 -5.58 -3.82
N PHE A 297 -9.35 -5.15 -3.30
CA PHE A 297 -9.03 -3.72 -3.27
C PHE A 297 -8.82 -3.19 -4.69
N LYS A 298 -9.44 -2.05 -4.99
CA LYS A 298 -9.15 -1.30 -6.22
C LYS A 298 -8.05 -0.28 -5.94
N VAL A 299 -6.80 -0.75 -5.92
CA VAL A 299 -5.62 0.06 -5.57
C VAL A 299 -4.59 0.13 -6.70
N SER A 300 -3.76 1.18 -6.67
CA SER A 300 -2.58 1.38 -7.50
C SER A 300 -1.30 1.44 -6.65
N PRO A 301 -0.13 1.16 -7.23
CA PRO A 301 1.11 1.14 -6.46
C PRO A 301 1.66 2.56 -6.25
N THR A 302 2.28 2.80 -5.09
CA THR A 302 3.09 3.98 -4.79
C THR A 302 4.54 3.58 -4.51
N SER A 303 5.49 4.43 -4.88
CA SER A 303 6.87 4.36 -4.39
C SER A 303 7.22 5.69 -3.74
N THR A 304 7.80 5.62 -2.56
CA THR A 304 7.98 6.75 -1.65
C THR A 304 9.34 6.68 -0.99
N SER A 305 9.78 7.79 -0.43
CA SER A 305 11.05 7.83 0.28
C SER A 305 10.92 7.43 1.75
N ASP A 306 9.78 7.64 2.39
CA ASP A 306 9.63 7.51 3.86
C ASP A 306 10.70 8.33 4.59
N CYS A 307 11.14 9.45 3.99
CA CYS A 307 12.32 10.15 4.44
C CYS A 307 12.06 10.79 5.81
N HIS A 308 12.85 10.41 6.80
CA HIS A 308 12.87 11.00 8.13
C HIS A 308 13.84 12.18 8.25
N GLY A 309 13.94 12.98 7.19
CA GLY A 309 14.79 14.17 7.07
C GLY A 309 16.31 13.93 7.23
N PRO A 310 17.12 14.98 7.04
CA PRO A 310 16.79 16.27 6.43
C PRO A 310 16.86 16.27 4.89
N ASP A 311 17.32 15.17 4.29
CA ASP A 311 17.56 15.08 2.85
C ASP A 311 16.26 14.70 2.14
N TRP A 312 15.34 15.67 1.99
CA TRP A 312 14.08 15.46 1.26
C TRP A 312 14.23 15.71 -0.25
N GLY A 313 13.25 15.24 -1.03
CA GLY A 313 13.19 15.47 -2.48
C GLY A 313 13.63 14.27 -3.29
N PHE A 314 14.11 14.50 -4.50
CA PHE A 314 14.48 13.40 -5.39
C PHE A 314 15.73 12.65 -4.93
N ASP A 315 16.66 13.32 -4.25
CA ASP A 315 17.93 12.70 -3.80
C ASP A 315 17.78 11.88 -2.51
N SER A 316 16.66 12.04 -1.78
CA SER A 316 16.34 11.20 -0.61
C SER A 316 16.30 9.72 -1.01
N TRP A 317 15.65 9.45 -2.14
CA TRP A 317 15.44 8.15 -2.75
C TRP A 317 14.90 8.32 -4.17
N SER A 318 15.42 7.54 -5.13
CA SER A 318 15.02 7.69 -6.53
C SER A 318 13.59 7.22 -6.83
N GLY A 319 13.04 6.32 -6.00
CA GLY A 319 11.69 5.82 -6.20
C GLY A 319 10.64 6.89 -5.96
N LYS A 320 9.69 7.01 -6.88
CA LYS A 320 8.65 8.03 -6.87
C LYS A 320 7.30 7.48 -7.33
N THR A 321 6.25 8.15 -6.85
CA THR A 321 4.89 7.95 -7.31
C THR A 321 4.61 8.93 -8.44
N VAL A 322 3.92 8.46 -9.48
CA VAL A 322 3.56 9.29 -10.63
C VAL A 322 2.05 9.37 -10.75
N ILE A 323 1.50 10.58 -10.63
CA ILE A 323 0.08 10.87 -10.84
C ILE A 323 -0.16 11.21 -12.32
N MET A 324 -1.19 10.62 -12.90
CA MET A 324 -1.66 10.89 -14.27
C MET A 324 -2.89 11.80 -14.21
N ALA A 325 -2.71 13.06 -14.63
CA ALA A 325 -3.76 14.09 -14.54
C ALA A 325 -3.67 15.08 -15.72
N PRO A 326 -4.78 15.74 -16.11
CA PRO A 326 -4.78 16.69 -17.22
C PRO A 326 -4.00 17.97 -16.91
N GLU A 327 -3.92 18.37 -15.64
CA GLU A 327 -3.26 19.60 -15.19
C GLU A 327 -2.64 19.41 -13.79
N LYS A 328 -1.64 20.26 -13.46
CA LYS A 328 -0.99 20.28 -12.15
C LYS A 328 -1.79 21.11 -11.16
N THR A 329 -2.82 20.51 -10.58
CA THR A 329 -3.64 21.14 -9.54
C THR A 329 -4.04 20.11 -8.49
N ARG A 330 -4.25 20.56 -7.26
CA ARG A 330 -4.75 19.70 -6.17
C ARG A 330 -6.05 18.98 -6.55
N GLU A 331 -6.98 19.68 -7.19
CA GLU A 331 -8.25 19.09 -7.65
C GLU A 331 -8.04 17.95 -8.65
N ALA A 332 -7.22 18.18 -9.69
CA ALA A 332 -6.96 17.17 -10.72
C ALA A 332 -6.20 15.96 -10.16
N PHE A 333 -5.30 16.19 -9.20
CA PHE A 333 -4.56 15.12 -8.52
C PHE A 333 -5.45 14.32 -7.58
N LEU A 334 -6.36 14.95 -6.84
CA LEU A 334 -7.35 14.23 -6.02
C LEU A 334 -8.27 13.37 -6.90
N ASP A 335 -8.76 13.90 -8.02
CA ASP A 335 -9.55 13.11 -8.98
C ASP A 335 -8.72 11.94 -9.54
N ALA A 336 -7.43 12.14 -9.82
CA ALA A 336 -6.54 11.07 -10.29
C ALA A 336 -6.34 9.98 -9.22
N LEU A 337 -6.02 10.35 -7.99
CA LEU A 337 -5.83 9.42 -6.87
C LEU A 337 -7.12 8.62 -6.57
N ARG A 338 -8.28 9.28 -6.58
CA ARG A 338 -9.59 8.63 -6.37
C ARG A 338 -9.94 7.61 -7.45
N ASN A 339 -9.45 7.81 -8.66
CA ASN A 339 -9.67 6.93 -9.80
C ASN A 339 -8.44 6.05 -10.11
N ASN A 340 -7.51 5.86 -9.16
CA ASN A 340 -6.33 5.00 -9.28
C ASN A 340 -5.36 5.39 -10.41
N ARG A 341 -5.45 6.61 -10.95
CA ARG A 341 -4.62 7.11 -12.06
C ARG A 341 -3.24 7.53 -11.57
N PHE A 342 -2.50 6.58 -11.03
CA PHE A 342 -1.13 6.75 -10.60
C PHE A 342 -0.40 5.41 -10.57
N TYR A 343 0.91 5.46 -10.59
CA TYR A 343 1.76 4.27 -10.64
C TYR A 343 3.10 4.54 -9.97
N ALA A 344 3.92 3.51 -9.80
CA ALA A 344 5.19 3.58 -9.05
C ALA A 344 6.39 3.29 -9.95
N THR A 345 7.48 4.04 -9.76
CA THR A 345 8.75 3.80 -10.46
C THR A 345 9.92 3.95 -9.50
N GLU A 346 10.75 2.91 -9.34
CA GLU A 346 11.92 2.91 -8.46
C GLU A 346 13.06 3.81 -8.98
N SER A 347 13.11 4.05 -10.29
CA SER A 347 14.07 4.97 -10.89
C SER A 347 13.63 6.43 -10.83
N GLY A 348 12.34 6.68 -10.60
CA GLY A 348 11.76 8.01 -10.67
C GLY A 348 11.70 8.56 -12.10
N ASN A 349 12.03 7.77 -13.13
CA ASN A 349 12.29 8.29 -14.48
C ASN A 349 11.38 7.72 -15.58
N VAL A 350 10.58 6.70 -15.29
CA VAL A 350 9.76 6.02 -16.30
C VAL A 350 8.34 6.59 -16.36
N LYS A 351 7.86 6.84 -17.58
CA LYS A 351 6.48 7.15 -17.95
C LYS A 351 5.83 5.93 -18.59
N VAL A 352 4.69 5.52 -18.06
CA VAL A 352 3.93 4.36 -18.57
C VAL A 352 2.49 4.77 -18.84
N GLU A 353 2.06 4.59 -20.09
CA GLU A 353 0.66 4.64 -20.48
C GLU A 353 0.29 3.31 -21.13
N TYR A 354 -0.89 2.78 -20.86
CA TYR A 354 -1.36 1.61 -21.59
C TYR A 354 -2.88 1.56 -21.70
N LYS A 355 -3.33 0.88 -22.76
CA LYS A 355 -4.74 0.60 -23.03
C LYS A 355 -4.96 -0.90 -23.09
N VAL A 356 -6.14 -1.33 -22.65
CA VAL A 356 -6.61 -2.71 -22.83
C VAL A 356 -7.96 -2.68 -23.50
N ASN A 357 -8.10 -3.38 -24.63
CA ASN A 357 -9.29 -3.35 -25.48
C ASN A 357 -9.73 -1.91 -25.84
N GLY A 358 -8.75 -1.04 -26.08
CA GLY A 358 -8.96 0.37 -26.44
C GLY A 358 -9.36 1.29 -25.28
N LYS A 359 -9.37 0.82 -24.03
CA LYS A 359 -9.67 1.61 -22.84
C LYS A 359 -8.41 1.96 -22.05
N GLN A 360 -8.27 3.22 -21.65
CA GLN A 360 -7.12 3.69 -20.87
C GLN A 360 -7.09 3.04 -19.49
N ALA A 361 -5.92 2.54 -19.08
CA ALA A 361 -5.69 2.09 -17.72
C ALA A 361 -5.50 3.28 -16.76
N PRO A 362 -5.99 3.20 -15.51
CA PRO A 362 -6.75 2.11 -14.93
C PRO A 362 -8.22 2.13 -15.37
N THR A 363 -8.83 0.96 -15.50
CA THR A 363 -10.25 0.85 -15.84
C THR A 363 -10.82 -0.51 -15.45
N THR A 364 -12.13 -0.58 -15.24
CA THR A 364 -12.86 -1.86 -15.19
C THR A 364 -13.44 -2.12 -16.57
N LEU A 365 -12.95 -3.16 -17.22
CA LEU A 365 -13.36 -3.61 -18.55
C LEU A 365 -14.71 -4.33 -18.49
N ALA A 366 -15.37 -4.38 -19.64
CA ALA A 366 -16.46 -5.33 -19.84
C ALA A 366 -15.90 -6.76 -19.88
N LEU A 367 -16.69 -7.71 -19.38
CA LEU A 367 -16.32 -9.13 -19.34
C LEU A 367 -15.98 -9.66 -20.75
N THR A 368 -14.83 -10.30 -20.86
CA THR A 368 -14.28 -10.90 -22.09
C THR A 368 -13.22 -11.93 -21.72
N ASP A 369 -12.83 -12.79 -22.66
CA ASP A 369 -11.72 -13.73 -22.49
C ASP A 369 -10.47 -13.28 -23.25
N THR A 370 -10.56 -12.20 -24.04
CA THR A 370 -9.47 -11.66 -24.85
C THR A 370 -9.13 -10.22 -24.45
N TYR A 371 -7.85 -9.97 -24.19
CA TYR A 371 -7.31 -8.69 -23.75
C TYR A 371 -6.19 -8.23 -24.69
N LYS A 372 -6.46 -7.18 -25.46
CA LYS A 372 -5.52 -6.56 -26.39
C LYS A 372 -4.87 -5.35 -25.74
N PHE A 373 -3.58 -5.44 -25.49
CA PHE A 373 -2.78 -4.40 -24.86
C PHE A 373 -2.11 -3.55 -25.92
N HIS A 374 -2.13 -2.24 -25.68
CA HIS A 374 -1.27 -1.26 -26.34
C HIS A 374 -0.52 -0.51 -25.23
N VAL A 375 0.80 -0.56 -25.25
CA VAL A 375 1.65 0.00 -24.19
C VAL A 375 2.59 1.03 -24.78
N GLU A 376 2.72 2.18 -24.13
CA GLU A 376 3.68 3.23 -24.45
C GLU A 376 4.55 3.53 -23.23
N VAL A 377 5.87 3.57 -23.44
CA VAL A 377 6.85 3.85 -22.40
C VAL A 377 7.78 4.97 -22.86
N SER A 378 7.99 5.96 -21.99
CA SER A 378 8.95 7.03 -22.23
C SER A 378 9.66 7.44 -20.95
N LEU A 379 10.59 8.40 -21.04
CA LEU A 379 11.35 8.88 -19.88
C LEU A 379 10.99 10.33 -19.55
N PHE A 380 11.07 10.68 -18.27
CA PHE A 380 11.06 12.08 -17.83
C PHE A 380 12.36 12.78 -18.20
N ASP A 381 13.50 12.17 -17.86
CA ASP A 381 14.85 12.60 -18.16
C ASP A 381 15.45 11.69 -19.22
N LYS A 382 15.57 12.20 -20.44
CA LYS A 382 16.13 11.46 -21.59
C LYS A 382 17.65 11.30 -21.51
N GLU A 383 18.31 12.03 -20.63
CA GLU A 383 19.76 11.94 -20.42
C GLU A 383 20.16 10.72 -19.56
N LYS A 384 19.16 9.98 -19.04
CA LYS A 384 19.34 8.71 -18.31
C LYS A 384 18.71 7.52 -19.05
N PRO A 385 19.21 7.15 -20.24
CA PRO A 385 18.62 6.12 -21.09
C PRO A 385 18.75 4.69 -20.52
N ASP A 386 19.62 4.48 -19.55
CA ASP A 386 19.79 3.24 -18.80
C ASP A 386 18.54 2.86 -17.97
N THR A 387 17.73 3.86 -17.61
CA THR A 387 16.44 3.67 -16.91
C THR A 387 15.28 3.28 -17.84
N MET A 388 15.50 3.19 -19.16
CA MET A 388 14.49 2.66 -20.07
C MET A 388 14.29 1.16 -19.80
N PRO A 389 13.04 0.69 -19.62
CA PRO A 389 12.77 -0.73 -19.47
C PRO A 389 13.33 -1.60 -20.59
N VAL A 390 13.88 -2.75 -20.22
CA VAL A 390 14.33 -3.81 -21.14
C VAL A 390 13.49 -5.08 -21.05
N LYS A 391 12.64 -5.16 -20.01
CA LYS A 391 11.74 -6.28 -19.78
C LYS A 391 10.38 -5.77 -19.27
N CYS A 392 9.31 -6.40 -19.72
CA CYS A 392 7.95 -6.18 -19.25
C CYS A 392 7.28 -7.51 -18.89
N TYR A 393 6.69 -7.58 -17.71
CA TYR A 393 5.88 -8.68 -17.22
C TYR A 393 4.44 -8.25 -17.14
N VAL A 394 3.56 -9.11 -17.65
CA VAL A 394 2.12 -8.98 -17.41
C VAL A 394 1.78 -9.88 -16.24
N VAL A 395 1.37 -9.25 -15.15
CA VAL A 395 1.05 -9.91 -13.89
C VAL A 395 -0.45 -9.88 -13.70
N SER A 396 -1.02 -11.01 -13.28
CA SER A 396 -2.45 -11.17 -13.07
C SER A 396 -2.71 -11.62 -11.63
N ASP A 397 -3.86 -12.23 -11.41
CA ASP A 397 -4.26 -12.87 -10.17
C ASP A 397 -3.09 -13.57 -9.51
N TYR A 398 -3.05 -13.46 -8.18
CA TYR A 398 -2.11 -14.24 -7.40
C TYR A 398 -0.64 -13.92 -7.66
N GLY A 399 -0.36 -12.74 -8.22
CA GLY A 399 0.99 -12.32 -8.60
C GLY A 399 1.58 -13.16 -9.74
N LYS A 400 0.76 -13.92 -10.47
CA LYS A 400 1.21 -14.82 -11.52
C LYS A 400 1.62 -14.03 -12.76
N ILE A 401 2.83 -14.31 -13.25
CA ILE A 401 3.30 -13.79 -14.54
C ILE A 401 2.62 -14.60 -15.64
N VAL A 402 1.68 -13.98 -16.36
CA VAL A 402 0.92 -14.60 -17.45
C VAL A 402 1.56 -14.36 -18.82
N LYS A 403 2.44 -13.36 -18.93
CA LYS A 403 3.21 -13.08 -20.14
C LYS A 403 4.51 -12.34 -19.81
N THR A 404 5.57 -12.66 -20.54
CA THR A 404 6.87 -11.96 -20.48
C THR A 404 7.20 -11.41 -21.86
N ILE A 405 7.60 -10.14 -21.91
CA ILE A 405 7.99 -9.41 -23.11
C ILE A 405 9.40 -8.88 -22.88
N LYS A 406 10.31 -9.21 -23.79
CA LYS A 406 11.74 -8.89 -23.72
C LYS A 406 12.34 -8.88 -25.11
N ASP A 407 13.61 -8.51 -25.22
CA ASP A 407 14.39 -8.58 -26.46
C ASP A 407 13.77 -7.78 -27.63
N CYS A 408 13.03 -6.72 -27.31
CA CYS A 408 12.39 -5.81 -28.26
C CYS A 408 12.44 -4.36 -27.77
N ASP A 409 12.10 -3.42 -28.64
CA ASP A 409 11.89 -2.02 -28.23
C ASP A 409 10.61 -1.92 -27.40
N LEU A 410 10.74 -1.56 -26.14
CA LEU A 410 9.62 -1.39 -25.21
C LEU A 410 9.06 0.04 -25.20
N SER A 411 9.49 0.93 -26.10
CA SER A 411 8.96 2.29 -26.19
C SER A 411 7.49 2.34 -26.64
N SER A 412 7.08 1.43 -27.53
CA SER A 412 5.68 1.24 -27.92
C SER A 412 5.48 -0.17 -28.47
N PHE A 413 4.52 -0.93 -27.94
CA PHE A 413 4.30 -2.31 -28.34
C PHE A 413 2.87 -2.80 -28.06
N ASP A 414 2.43 -3.77 -28.86
CA ASP A 414 1.12 -4.40 -28.77
C ASP A 414 1.23 -5.90 -28.49
N PHE A 415 0.29 -6.44 -27.73
CA PHE A 415 0.16 -7.88 -27.53
C PHE A 415 -1.23 -8.29 -27.10
N GLU A 416 -1.49 -9.60 -27.16
CA GLU A 416 -2.75 -10.18 -26.72
C GLU A 416 -2.52 -11.24 -25.62
N ILE A 417 -3.51 -11.33 -24.72
CA ILE A 417 -3.65 -12.37 -23.71
C ILE A 417 -5.07 -12.95 -23.81
N TYR A 418 -5.15 -14.29 -23.76
CA TYR A 418 -6.39 -15.00 -23.55
C TYR A 418 -6.46 -15.47 -22.09
N SER A 419 -7.54 -15.15 -21.39
CA SER A 419 -7.84 -15.68 -20.05
C SER A 419 -9.33 -15.56 -19.74
N ASP A 420 -9.93 -16.69 -19.40
CA ASP A 420 -11.33 -16.82 -18.96
C ASP A 420 -11.50 -16.70 -17.44
N SER A 421 -10.41 -16.47 -16.70
CA SER A 421 -10.40 -16.48 -15.23
C SER A 421 -9.76 -15.25 -14.61
N ALA A 422 -8.90 -14.53 -15.33
CA ALA A 422 -8.18 -13.39 -14.77
C ALA A 422 -9.13 -12.28 -14.28
N ARG A 423 -8.95 -11.79 -13.05
CA ARG A 423 -9.73 -10.69 -12.44
C ARG A 423 -9.09 -9.33 -12.67
N TYR A 424 -7.78 -9.30 -12.82
CA TYR A 424 -7.03 -8.07 -13.13
C TYR A 424 -5.74 -8.35 -13.91
N PHE A 425 -5.18 -7.30 -14.49
CA PHE A 425 -3.82 -7.27 -15.01
C PHE A 425 -3.11 -5.99 -14.59
N PHE A 426 -1.82 -6.06 -14.31
CA PHE A 426 -0.91 -4.91 -14.25
C PHE A 426 0.42 -5.25 -14.94
N LEU A 427 1.18 -4.21 -15.27
CA LEU A 427 2.46 -4.32 -15.94
C LEU A 427 3.60 -4.02 -14.96
N ARG A 428 4.59 -4.90 -14.91
CA ARG A 428 5.84 -4.72 -14.16
C ARG A 428 7.00 -4.64 -15.14
N PHE A 429 7.68 -3.51 -15.16
CA PHE A 429 8.83 -3.25 -16.02
C PHE A 429 10.12 -3.36 -15.22
N VAL A 430 11.21 -3.78 -15.88
CA VAL A 430 12.56 -3.84 -15.31
C VAL A 430 13.53 -3.13 -16.26
N ASP A 431 14.32 -2.19 -15.75
CA ASP A 431 15.37 -1.49 -16.49
C ASP A 431 16.74 -2.19 -16.39
N LYS A 432 17.78 -1.63 -17.03
CA LYS A 432 19.13 -2.22 -17.04
C LYS A 432 19.86 -2.16 -15.70
N THR A 433 19.30 -1.44 -14.73
CA THR A 433 19.82 -1.23 -13.39
C THR A 433 19.03 -2.03 -12.34
N ASP A 434 18.21 -2.98 -12.80
CA ASP A 434 17.29 -3.82 -12.01
C ASP A 434 16.21 -3.04 -11.26
N LYS A 435 16.02 -1.75 -11.58
CA LYS A 435 14.94 -0.95 -11.01
C LYS A 435 13.64 -1.26 -11.73
N LYS A 436 12.56 -1.30 -10.93
CA LYS A 436 11.23 -1.70 -11.38
C LYS A 436 10.30 -0.50 -11.54
N THR A 437 9.34 -0.64 -12.45
CA THR A 437 8.19 0.27 -12.58
C THR A 437 6.92 -0.56 -12.63
N PHE A 438 5.93 -0.23 -11.81
CA PHE A 438 4.71 -0.97 -11.64
C PHE A 438 3.54 -0.09 -12.04
N SER A 439 2.75 -0.52 -13.03
CA SER A 439 1.61 0.23 -13.51
C SER A 439 0.41 0.15 -12.54
N CYS A 440 -0.53 1.09 -12.67
CA CYS A 440 -1.90 0.87 -12.21
C CYS A 440 -2.52 -0.35 -12.92
N PRO A 441 -3.58 -0.98 -12.39
CA PRO A 441 -4.15 -2.19 -12.97
C PRO A 441 -5.34 -1.89 -13.89
N VAL A 442 -5.69 -2.85 -14.74
CA VAL A 442 -7.03 -2.98 -15.31
C VAL A 442 -7.76 -4.14 -14.63
N TRP A 443 -9.05 -3.98 -14.37
CA TRP A 443 -9.92 -5.04 -13.85
C TRP A 443 -10.76 -5.60 -14.99
N THR A 444 -10.98 -6.90 -15.02
CA THR A 444 -11.64 -7.58 -16.16
C THR A 444 -13.16 -7.62 -16.05
N GLY A 445 -13.72 -7.08 -14.96
CA GLY A 445 -15.14 -7.17 -14.64
C GLY A 445 -15.55 -8.52 -14.03
N ARG A 446 -14.61 -9.43 -13.80
CA ARG A 446 -14.85 -10.67 -13.03
C ARG A 446 -14.93 -10.37 -11.54
N GLU A 447 -15.74 -11.17 -10.86
CA GLU A 447 -15.91 -11.09 -9.41
C GLU A 447 -14.68 -11.64 -8.69
N PHE A 448 -14.38 -11.05 -7.54
CA PHE A 448 -13.37 -11.55 -6.63
C PHE A 448 -13.94 -12.66 -5.75
N ASP A 449 -13.06 -13.53 -5.26
CA ASP A 449 -13.47 -14.55 -4.31
C ASP A 449 -14.01 -13.87 -3.06
N LYS A 450 -15.16 -14.37 -2.58
CA LYS A 450 -15.66 -13.95 -1.27
C LYS A 450 -14.68 -14.47 -0.21
N ARG A 451 -14.49 -13.68 0.85
CA ARG A 451 -13.74 -14.11 2.03
C ARG A 451 -14.26 -15.47 2.49
N ASP A 452 -13.34 -16.40 2.64
CA ASP A 452 -13.66 -17.71 3.20
C ASP A 452 -13.93 -17.55 4.70
N THR A 453 -15.12 -17.98 5.13
CA THR A 453 -15.58 -17.90 6.53
C THR A 453 -15.86 -19.30 7.09
N THR A 454 -15.45 -20.33 6.37
CA THR A 454 -15.73 -21.73 6.70
C THR A 454 -14.98 -22.13 7.96
N ASP A 455 -15.70 -22.84 8.84
CA ASP A 455 -15.11 -23.44 10.04
C ASP A 455 -14.50 -24.79 9.69
N TYR A 456 -13.20 -24.77 9.41
CA TYR A 456 -12.45 -25.95 8.97
C TYR A 456 -12.03 -26.78 10.18
N LYS A 457 -12.23 -28.10 10.12
CA LYS A 457 -11.70 -29.02 11.15
C LYS A 457 -10.41 -29.64 10.66
N ALA A 458 -9.35 -29.45 11.43
CA ALA A 458 -8.05 -30.05 11.15
C ALA A 458 -8.13 -31.58 11.26
N ILE A 459 -7.51 -32.25 10.30
CA ILE A 459 -7.36 -33.70 10.30
C ILE A 459 -6.16 -34.05 11.18
N ASP A 460 -6.31 -35.10 11.99
CA ASP A 460 -5.21 -35.62 12.80
C ASP A 460 -4.15 -36.29 11.91
N LEU A 461 -2.98 -35.67 11.81
CA LEU A 461 -1.82 -36.13 11.04
C LEU A 461 -0.78 -36.88 11.88
N SER A 462 -1.04 -37.16 13.16
CA SER A 462 -0.06 -37.77 14.08
C SER A 462 0.50 -39.13 13.64
N SER A 463 -0.24 -39.86 12.78
CA SER A 463 0.18 -41.15 12.22
C SER A 463 0.74 -41.05 10.80
N ALA A 464 0.62 -39.89 10.16
CA ALA A 464 1.05 -39.69 8.78
C ALA A 464 2.59 -39.63 8.69
N THR A 465 3.11 -39.87 7.49
CA THR A 465 4.55 -39.77 7.20
C THR A 465 4.75 -38.89 5.98
N ALA A 466 5.82 -38.10 5.95
CA ALA A 466 6.13 -37.25 4.80
C ALA A 466 7.59 -37.39 4.35
N PHE A 467 7.81 -37.45 3.04
CA PHE A 467 9.15 -37.57 2.45
C PHE A 467 9.28 -36.68 1.23
N ASP A 468 10.42 -36.00 1.09
CA ASP A 468 10.80 -35.35 -0.16
C ASP A 468 11.34 -36.42 -1.13
N ILE A 469 10.60 -36.69 -2.21
CA ILE A 469 10.95 -37.74 -3.16
C ILE A 469 12.12 -37.35 -4.08
N ILE A 470 12.49 -36.07 -4.13
CA ILE A 470 13.62 -35.60 -4.93
C ILE A 470 14.92 -35.83 -4.16
N SER A 471 15.00 -35.33 -2.93
CA SER A 471 16.21 -35.46 -2.09
C SER A 471 16.29 -36.80 -1.33
N GLY A 472 15.16 -37.48 -1.12
CA GLY A 472 15.06 -38.62 -0.22
C GLY A 472 15.05 -38.24 1.26
N LYS A 473 15.00 -36.94 1.57
CA LYS A 473 15.01 -36.40 2.94
C LYS A 473 13.66 -36.63 3.64
N ASP A 474 13.72 -36.95 4.92
CA ASP A 474 12.54 -36.96 5.79
C ASP A 474 11.91 -35.55 5.86
N ALA A 475 10.60 -35.50 5.65
CA ALA A 475 9.81 -34.28 5.67
C ALA A 475 8.70 -34.32 6.72
N THR A 476 8.74 -35.29 7.65
CA THR A 476 7.70 -35.47 8.68
C THR A 476 7.51 -34.25 9.58
N SER A 477 8.53 -33.39 9.75
CA SER A 477 8.36 -32.12 10.48
C SER A 477 7.35 -31.17 9.82
N LEU A 478 7.06 -31.31 8.52
CA LEU A 478 6.02 -30.54 7.85
C LEU A 478 4.62 -30.83 8.39
N ILE A 479 4.37 -32.00 8.95
CA ILE A 479 3.04 -32.39 9.44
C ILE A 479 3.01 -32.54 10.96
N ASP A 480 4.06 -32.05 11.63
CA ASP A 480 4.10 -31.95 13.09
C ASP A 480 3.17 -30.81 13.56
N SER A 481 2.81 -30.83 14.84
CA SER A 481 1.92 -29.85 15.47
C SER A 481 2.61 -28.56 15.91
N ASP A 482 3.95 -28.44 15.78
CA ASP A 482 4.68 -27.23 16.18
C ASP A 482 4.84 -26.23 15.01
N PRO A 483 4.01 -25.18 14.92
CA PRO A 483 4.07 -24.20 13.83
C PRO A 483 5.37 -23.37 13.82
N MET A 484 6.24 -23.52 14.82
CA MET A 484 7.51 -22.78 14.93
C MET A 484 8.70 -23.51 14.31
N ASN A 485 8.52 -24.72 13.77
CA ASN A 485 9.60 -25.53 13.22
C ASN A 485 9.51 -25.69 11.69
N PRO A 486 9.94 -24.69 10.90
CA PRO A 486 9.84 -24.77 9.45
C PRO A 486 10.71 -25.89 8.89
N TRP A 487 10.19 -26.60 7.89
CA TRP A 487 10.98 -27.54 7.12
C TRP A 487 11.68 -26.81 5.97
N THR A 488 12.96 -27.16 5.75
CA THR A 488 13.76 -26.59 4.66
C THR A 488 14.21 -27.70 3.70
N SER A 489 14.05 -27.50 2.40
CA SER A 489 14.52 -28.43 1.36
C SER A 489 16.05 -28.47 1.28
N GLU A 490 16.61 -29.50 0.63
CA GLU A 490 18.06 -29.58 0.39
C GLU A 490 18.52 -28.79 -0.84
N GLY A 491 17.63 -28.60 -1.82
CA GLY A 491 17.93 -27.93 -3.08
C GLY A 491 16.80 -27.00 -3.53
N THR A 492 16.94 -26.51 -4.76
CA THR A 492 16.04 -25.56 -5.42
C THR A 492 14.80 -26.20 -6.03
N GLU A 493 14.68 -27.52 -5.93
CA GLU A 493 13.53 -28.30 -6.33
C GLU A 493 13.12 -29.19 -5.17
N SER A 494 11.82 -29.31 -4.90
CA SER A 494 11.32 -30.24 -3.89
C SER A 494 9.94 -30.75 -4.23
N THR A 495 9.69 -32.03 -3.95
CA THR A 495 8.37 -32.63 -4.05
C THR A 495 8.13 -33.51 -2.83
N VAL A 496 7.21 -33.09 -1.97
CA VAL A 496 6.91 -33.83 -0.74
C VAL A 496 5.68 -34.69 -0.96
N VAL A 497 5.77 -35.97 -0.58
CA VAL A 497 4.63 -36.89 -0.52
C VAL A 497 4.30 -37.20 0.93
N ILE A 498 3.06 -36.94 1.32
CA ILE A 498 2.47 -37.24 2.62
C ILE A 498 1.58 -38.48 2.46
N ASP A 499 1.85 -39.56 3.20
CA ASP A 499 0.98 -40.74 3.32
C ASP A 499 0.20 -40.64 4.64
N LEU A 500 -1.11 -40.41 4.53
CA LEU A 500 -2.03 -40.26 5.66
C LEU A 500 -2.26 -41.57 6.42
N LYS A 501 -1.78 -42.71 5.91
CA LYS A 501 -1.99 -44.09 6.42
C LYS A 501 -3.44 -44.59 6.41
N LYS A 502 -4.40 -43.69 6.18
CA LYS A 502 -5.83 -43.95 6.01
C LYS A 502 -6.38 -43.09 4.88
N GLU A 503 -7.52 -43.50 4.34
CA GLU A 503 -8.27 -42.67 3.42
C GLU A 503 -8.98 -41.56 4.20
N GLU A 504 -8.84 -40.32 3.75
CA GLU A 504 -9.48 -39.15 4.32
C GLU A 504 -10.16 -38.34 3.21
N GLU A 505 -11.25 -37.66 3.57
CA GLU A 505 -11.85 -36.63 2.72
C GLU A 505 -11.28 -35.27 3.12
N ILE A 506 -10.66 -34.58 2.17
CA ILE A 506 -10.00 -33.28 2.36
C ILE A 506 -10.64 -32.21 1.47
N SER A 507 -10.66 -30.97 1.94
CA SER A 507 -11.24 -29.82 1.22
C SER A 507 -10.40 -28.54 1.32
N ALA A 508 -9.39 -28.50 2.20
CA ALA A 508 -8.46 -27.39 2.23
C ALA A 508 -7.09 -27.81 2.76
N LEU A 509 -6.09 -27.00 2.43
CA LEU A 509 -4.72 -27.09 2.94
C LEU A 509 -4.37 -25.79 3.66
N GLY A 510 -3.82 -25.92 4.86
CA GLY A 510 -3.24 -24.84 5.66
C GLY A 510 -1.73 -24.85 5.55
N LEU A 511 -1.12 -23.68 5.33
CA LEU A 511 0.30 -23.46 5.54
C LEU A 511 0.49 -22.54 6.73
N SER A 512 1.08 -23.07 7.80
CA SER A 512 1.48 -22.32 8.98
C SER A 512 2.51 -21.25 8.64
N PRO A 513 2.58 -20.15 9.41
CA PRO A 513 3.56 -19.10 9.19
C PRO A 513 4.98 -19.61 9.35
N VAL A 514 5.92 -19.06 8.56
CA VAL A 514 7.35 -19.29 8.75
C VAL A 514 7.90 -18.15 9.61
N VAL A 515 8.25 -18.45 10.86
CA VAL A 515 8.78 -17.44 11.79
C VAL A 515 10.28 -17.28 11.62
N ILE A 516 10.68 -16.24 10.89
CA ILE A 516 12.08 -15.76 10.78
C ILE A 516 12.48 -14.99 12.07
N VAL A 517 12.87 -15.68 13.13
CA VAL A 517 13.19 -15.03 14.42
C VAL A 517 14.30 -13.98 14.25
N ARG A 518 13.96 -12.69 14.46
CA ARG A 518 14.98 -11.64 14.62
C ARG A 518 15.79 -11.91 15.89
N PRO A 519 17.10 -12.14 15.82
CA PRO A 519 17.91 -12.30 17.01
C PRO A 519 17.90 -11.01 17.84
N VAL A 520 17.90 -11.17 19.17
CA VAL A 520 17.82 -10.05 20.14
C VAL A 520 18.98 -9.05 19.99
N ALA A 521 20.11 -9.51 19.45
CA ALA A 521 21.19 -8.67 18.95
C ALA A 521 21.50 -9.09 17.50
N PRO A 522 21.57 -8.16 16.52
CA PRO A 522 22.04 -8.49 15.18
C PRO A 522 23.46 -9.05 15.28
N THR A 523 23.66 -10.31 14.91
CA THR A 523 25.00 -10.86 14.71
C THR A 523 25.51 -10.44 13.34
N ALA A 524 26.83 -10.44 13.13
CA ALA A 524 27.40 -10.14 11.81
C ALA A 524 26.96 -11.15 10.72
N ASP A 525 26.44 -12.31 11.13
CA ASP A 525 26.06 -13.43 10.26
C ASP A 525 24.54 -13.56 10.03
N TRP A 526 23.70 -12.74 10.69
CA TRP A 526 22.26 -12.78 10.46
C TRP A 526 21.88 -11.86 9.29
N ASP A 527 21.53 -12.48 8.17
CA ASP A 527 20.98 -11.82 6.99
C ASP A 527 19.51 -12.26 6.79
N PRO A 528 18.52 -11.43 7.17
CA PRO A 528 17.12 -11.77 6.95
C PRO A 528 16.79 -12.01 5.46
N THR A 529 17.64 -11.62 4.51
CA THR A 529 17.37 -11.67 3.06
C THR A 529 17.48 -13.07 2.56
N VAL A 530 18.49 -13.75 3.05
CA VAL A 530 18.72 -15.14 2.73
C VAL A 530 17.59 -15.98 3.29
N ASP A 531 17.08 -15.66 4.49
CA ASP A 531 15.97 -16.41 5.07
C ASP A 531 14.63 -16.09 4.40
N MET A 532 14.38 -14.84 4.04
CA MET A 532 13.18 -14.44 3.29
C MET A 532 13.18 -14.99 1.86
N ALA A 533 14.34 -15.06 1.21
CA ALA A 533 14.48 -15.61 -0.13
C ALA A 533 14.07 -17.09 -0.22
N LYS A 534 14.20 -17.84 0.87
CA LYS A 534 13.83 -19.25 0.93
C LYS A 534 12.33 -19.50 1.01
N LEU A 535 11.53 -18.51 1.39
CA LEU A 535 10.10 -18.71 1.63
C LEU A 535 9.39 -19.28 0.39
N LEU A 536 8.64 -20.36 0.56
CA LEU A 536 7.87 -20.99 -0.52
C LEU A 536 6.88 -20.01 -1.14
N TYR A 537 7.01 -19.77 -2.44
CA TYR A 537 6.13 -18.84 -3.14
C TYR A 537 5.09 -19.59 -3.98
N GLU A 538 5.46 -20.39 -4.98
CA GLU A 538 4.49 -21.14 -5.81
C GLU A 538 4.54 -22.63 -5.51
N TYR A 539 3.38 -23.27 -5.48
CA TYR A 539 3.26 -24.70 -5.25
C TYR A 539 1.99 -25.29 -5.86
N LYS A 540 2.04 -26.59 -6.14
CA LYS A 540 0.90 -27.40 -6.56
C LYS A 540 0.63 -28.51 -5.58
N VAL A 541 -0.65 -28.84 -5.36
CA VAL A 541 -1.10 -29.91 -4.47
C VAL A 541 -1.89 -30.92 -5.27
N TYR A 542 -1.61 -32.20 -5.05
CA TYR A 542 -2.29 -33.32 -5.70
C TYR A 542 -2.75 -34.34 -4.67
N GLY A 543 -3.89 -34.98 -4.93
CA GLY A 543 -4.44 -36.07 -4.13
C GLY A 543 -4.40 -37.40 -4.88
N SER A 544 -4.19 -38.50 -4.15
CA SER A 544 -4.23 -39.86 -4.69
C SER A 544 -4.75 -40.86 -3.66
N LEU A 545 -5.44 -41.92 -4.11
CA LEU A 545 -5.84 -43.05 -3.26
C LEU A 545 -4.77 -44.15 -3.22
N ASP A 546 -4.04 -44.35 -4.31
CA ASP A 546 -3.12 -45.48 -4.51
C ASP A 546 -1.63 -45.10 -4.50
N GLY A 547 -1.34 -43.79 -4.48
CA GLY A 547 0.01 -43.23 -4.51
C GLY A 547 0.66 -43.29 -5.89
N LYS A 548 -0.09 -43.61 -6.95
CA LYS A 548 0.39 -43.72 -8.34
C LYS A 548 -0.29 -42.71 -9.24
N GLU A 549 -1.62 -42.66 -9.19
CA GLU A 549 -2.42 -41.72 -9.99
C GLU A 549 -2.79 -40.51 -9.14
N TYR A 550 -2.29 -39.34 -9.53
CA TYR A 550 -2.48 -38.09 -8.80
C TYR A 550 -3.40 -37.14 -9.57
N THR A 551 -4.39 -36.59 -8.85
CA THR A 551 -5.28 -35.54 -9.37
C THR A 551 -4.88 -34.20 -8.80
N LEU A 552 -4.74 -33.17 -9.66
CA LEU A 552 -4.44 -31.81 -9.23
C LEU A 552 -5.61 -31.26 -8.39
N LEU A 553 -5.31 -30.84 -7.16
CA LEU A 553 -6.28 -30.22 -6.25
C LEU A 553 -6.10 -28.69 -6.23
N LEU A 554 -4.85 -28.22 -6.32
CA LEU A 554 -4.51 -26.81 -6.16
C LEU A 554 -3.28 -26.44 -7.00
N ASP A 555 -3.32 -25.27 -7.63
CA ASP A 555 -2.19 -24.60 -8.30
C ASP A 555 -2.21 -23.13 -7.85
N THR A 556 -1.33 -22.75 -6.93
CA THR A 556 -1.42 -21.44 -6.25
C THR A 556 -0.05 -20.94 -5.78
N SER A 557 -0.07 -19.76 -5.15
CA SER A 557 1.07 -19.18 -4.44
C SER A 557 0.73 -18.85 -2.98
N CYS A 558 1.76 -18.90 -2.13
CA CYS A 558 1.73 -18.43 -0.76
C CYS A 558 1.47 -16.92 -0.73
N ARG A 559 0.60 -16.50 0.19
CA ARG A 559 0.02 -15.16 0.20
C ARG A 559 0.48 -14.31 1.37
N VAL A 560 0.60 -14.93 2.52
CA VAL A 560 1.01 -14.29 3.76
C VAL A 560 2.03 -15.20 4.41
N PHE A 561 3.23 -14.72 4.66
CA PHE A 561 4.24 -15.54 5.34
C PHE A 561 4.10 -15.49 6.87
N GLY A 562 3.24 -14.59 7.33
CA GLY A 562 3.01 -14.23 8.73
C GLY A 562 1.78 -14.78 9.43
N GLY A 563 0.92 -15.52 8.75
CA GLY A 563 -0.26 -16.15 9.34
C GLY A 563 -0.58 -17.45 8.63
N GLU A 564 -1.46 -18.24 9.23
CA GLU A 564 -1.95 -19.47 8.60
C GLU A 564 -2.67 -19.15 7.27
N ASN A 565 -2.18 -19.72 6.16
CA ASN A 565 -2.83 -19.60 4.85
C ASN A 565 -3.66 -20.84 4.60
N ILE A 566 -4.99 -20.71 4.69
CA ILE A 566 -5.90 -21.79 4.32
C ILE A 566 -6.35 -21.56 2.89
N VAL A 567 -6.09 -22.55 2.03
CA VAL A 567 -6.52 -22.53 0.63
C VAL A 567 -7.42 -23.72 0.38
N ARG A 568 -8.65 -23.42 -0.04
CA ARG A 568 -9.70 -24.40 -0.32
C ARG A 568 -9.58 -25.02 -1.71
N PHE A 569 -10.07 -26.24 -1.84
CA PHE A 569 -10.25 -26.95 -3.10
C PHE A 569 -11.46 -27.88 -3.01
N GLY A 570 -11.84 -28.52 -4.12
CA GLY A 570 -12.99 -29.42 -4.13
C GLY A 570 -12.80 -30.63 -3.21
N LYS A 571 -13.86 -31.02 -2.47
CA LYS A 571 -13.86 -32.20 -1.60
C LYS A 571 -13.32 -33.42 -2.34
N THR A 572 -12.23 -33.97 -1.83
CA THR A 572 -11.51 -35.06 -2.49
C THR A 572 -11.16 -36.12 -1.46
N LYS A 573 -11.44 -37.38 -1.80
CA LYS A 573 -11.03 -38.54 -1.01
C LYS A 573 -9.64 -38.99 -1.45
N CYS A 574 -8.69 -39.05 -0.53
CA CYS A 574 -7.31 -39.43 -0.80
C CYS A 574 -6.65 -40.09 0.42
N ARG A 575 -5.57 -40.83 0.17
CA ARG A 575 -4.64 -41.32 1.17
C ARG A 575 -3.27 -40.64 1.06
N TYR A 576 -2.88 -40.25 -0.14
CA TYR A 576 -1.60 -39.63 -0.44
C TYR A 576 -1.81 -38.19 -0.91
N ILE A 577 -1.03 -37.27 -0.36
CA ILE A 577 -0.93 -35.88 -0.81
C ILE A 577 0.45 -35.66 -1.38
N LYS A 578 0.54 -35.08 -2.57
CA LYS A 578 1.81 -34.65 -3.16
C LYS A 578 1.83 -33.14 -3.28
N ILE A 579 2.89 -32.51 -2.81
CA ILE A 579 3.11 -31.07 -2.88
C ILE A 579 4.37 -30.82 -3.72
N GLU A 580 4.20 -30.21 -4.88
CA GLU A 580 5.30 -29.78 -5.75
C GLU A 580 5.61 -28.32 -5.43
N MET A 581 6.83 -28.06 -4.94
CA MET A 581 7.32 -26.71 -4.66
C MET A 581 7.98 -26.17 -5.92
N LEU A 582 7.40 -25.13 -6.50
CA LEU A 582 7.77 -24.66 -7.84
C LEU A 582 8.76 -23.50 -7.79
N THR A 583 8.56 -22.55 -6.88
CA THR A 583 9.45 -21.39 -6.75
C THR A 583 9.43 -20.82 -5.34
N ASN A 584 10.54 -20.23 -4.92
CA ASN A 584 10.63 -19.47 -3.68
C ASN A 584 10.62 -17.98 -4.00
N ALA A 585 10.49 -17.17 -2.95
CA ALA A 585 10.45 -15.74 -3.12
C ALA A 585 11.75 -15.21 -3.76
N GLY A 586 12.91 -15.85 -3.48
CA GLY A 586 14.23 -15.47 -3.99
C GLY A 586 14.27 -15.47 -5.51
N ASN A 587 13.84 -16.59 -6.09
CA ASN A 587 13.70 -16.77 -7.53
C ASN A 587 12.67 -15.81 -8.14
N TYR A 588 11.56 -15.54 -7.45
CA TYR A 588 10.55 -14.59 -7.93
C TYR A 588 11.09 -13.15 -8.03
N SER A 589 12.01 -12.76 -7.15
CA SER A 589 12.51 -11.37 -7.12
C SER A 589 13.39 -10.98 -8.30
N GLU A 590 13.96 -11.97 -8.99
CA GLU A 590 14.98 -11.81 -10.03
C GLU A 590 16.28 -11.16 -9.55
N ILE A 591 16.52 -11.12 -8.24
CA ILE A 591 17.80 -10.68 -7.70
C ILE A 591 18.79 -11.84 -7.78
N ASP A 592 19.80 -11.74 -8.64
CA ASP A 592 20.75 -12.82 -8.96
C ASP A 592 21.35 -13.51 -7.71
N ILE A 593 21.71 -12.74 -6.68
CA ILE A 593 22.31 -13.30 -5.46
C ILE A 593 21.32 -14.08 -4.57
N LEU A 594 20.01 -13.92 -4.82
CA LEU A 594 18.92 -14.57 -4.06
C LEU A 594 18.29 -15.73 -4.84
N GLN A 595 18.67 -15.91 -6.10
CA GLN A 595 18.23 -17.03 -6.91
C GLN A 595 18.90 -18.33 -6.43
N ASN A 596 18.26 -19.45 -6.69
CA ASN A 596 18.75 -20.80 -6.38
C ASN A 596 18.90 -21.10 -4.87
N MET A 597 18.11 -20.44 -4.03
CA MET A 597 18.00 -20.77 -2.61
C MET A 597 17.11 -22.02 -2.40
N PRO A 598 17.25 -22.77 -1.28
CA PRO A 598 16.31 -23.82 -0.91
C PRO A 598 14.93 -23.24 -0.54
N PHE A 599 13.93 -24.09 -0.36
CA PHE A 599 12.59 -23.72 0.12
C PHE A 599 12.50 -23.86 1.63
N SER A 600 11.89 -22.89 2.30
CA SER A 600 11.43 -22.97 3.69
C SER A 600 9.91 -22.90 3.72
N VAL A 601 9.30 -23.89 4.38
CA VAL A 601 7.84 -24.04 4.47
C VAL A 601 7.45 -24.25 5.93
N GLY A 602 6.41 -23.56 6.37
CA GLY A 602 5.79 -23.84 7.67
C GLY A 602 5.00 -25.14 7.62
N ASN A 603 4.52 -25.60 8.78
CA ASN A 603 3.77 -26.85 8.86
C ASN A 603 2.51 -26.81 8.01
N ILE A 604 2.12 -27.99 7.55
CA ILE A 604 0.96 -28.24 6.72
C ILE A 604 -0.13 -28.82 7.59
N SER A 605 -1.29 -28.18 7.52
CA SER A 605 -2.54 -28.70 8.05
C SER A 605 -3.42 -29.15 6.89
N LEU A 606 -4.16 -30.23 7.07
CA LEU A 606 -5.22 -30.65 6.13
C LEU A 606 -6.56 -30.53 6.83
N PHE A 607 -7.57 -30.10 6.09
CA PHE A 607 -8.88 -29.81 6.67
C PHE A 607 -10.01 -30.51 5.94
N ASN A 608 -11.08 -30.77 6.68
CA ASN A 608 -12.41 -31.04 6.15
C ASN A 608 -13.40 -29.91 6.50
N GLU A 609 -14.42 -29.75 5.65
CA GLU A 609 -15.57 -28.84 5.85
C GLU A 609 -16.71 -29.50 6.64
#